data_AF-A0A940LMC7-F1
#
_entry.id   AF-A0A940LMC7-F1
#
_cell.length_a   1.000
_cell.length_b   1.000
_cell.length_c   1.000
_cell.angle_alpha   90.00
_cell.angle_beta   90.00
_cell.angle_gamma   90.00
#
_symmetry.space_group_name_H-M   'P 1'
#
loop_
_entity.id
_entity.type
_entity.pdbx_description
1 polymer ?
#
loop_
_entity_poly.entity_id
_entity_poly.type
_entity_poly.pdbx_seq_one_letter_code
_entity_poly.pdbx_strand_id
1 'polypeptide(L)'
;MLRRRLVEHGPLQGAPLPVNAIAGELGVSQTPVREALARLAGEGMITHTRAGYAGVVHDAESLAGLYGLAGLLSLQLFRRVTGPVSAGTPLQALGVLREQVDNRVLAAEVTRVLNQLAPFAVAEAIALSAERWPVAAHELAAFFRRYYARRARRSGAIFTAALTASIRSRL
;
A
#
# COMPACT_ATOMS: atom_id res chain seq x y z
N MET A 1 -2.39 -4.84 14.41
CA MET A 1 -3.34 -5.92 14.05
C MET A 1 -4.24 -5.55 12.88
N LEU A 2 -5.03 -4.47 12.94
CA LEU A 2 -5.99 -4.17 11.86
C LEU A 2 -5.35 -3.88 10.49
N ARG A 3 -4.28 -3.07 10.43
CA ARG A 3 -3.51 -2.86 9.18
C ARG A 3 -3.01 -4.18 8.59
N ARG A 4 -2.49 -5.07 9.43
CA ARG A 4 -1.96 -6.37 9.02
C ARG A 4 -3.07 -7.22 8.36
N ARG A 5 -4.27 -7.25 8.95
CA ARG A 5 -5.44 -7.93 8.36
C ARG A 5 -5.82 -7.37 6.99
N LEU A 6 -5.75 -6.05 6.80
CA LEU A 6 -6.01 -5.43 5.49
C LEU A 6 -5.00 -5.87 4.43
N VAL A 7 -3.74 -6.07 4.83
CA VAL A 7 -2.69 -6.55 3.92
C VAL A 7 -2.86 -8.04 3.63
N GLU A 8 -3.19 -8.85 4.64
CA GLU A 8 -3.32 -10.31 4.51
C GLU A 8 -4.56 -10.74 3.71
N HIS A 9 -5.70 -10.06 3.88
CA HIS A 9 -6.96 -10.42 3.20
C HIS A 9 -7.21 -9.65 1.90
N GLY A 10 -6.29 -8.77 1.52
CA GLY A 10 -6.42 -7.91 0.36
C GLY A 10 -7.40 -6.75 0.54
N PRO A 11 -7.66 -5.97 -0.52
CA PRO A 11 -8.44 -4.74 -0.42
C PRO A 11 -9.90 -5.05 -0.06
N LEU A 12 -10.45 -4.29 0.89
CA LEU A 12 -11.81 -4.50 1.40
C LEU A 12 -12.92 -4.08 0.42
N GLN A 13 -12.64 -3.18 -0.52
CA GLN A 13 -13.56 -2.74 -1.58
C GLN A 13 -14.95 -2.37 -1.06
N GLY A 14 -15.00 -1.38 -0.15
CA GLY A 14 -16.26 -0.92 0.45
C GLY A 14 -16.83 -1.83 1.56
N ALA A 15 -16.21 -2.97 1.87
CA ALA A 15 -16.70 -3.83 2.95
C ALA A 15 -16.74 -3.07 4.29
N PRO A 16 -17.84 -3.21 5.06
CA PRO A 16 -18.00 -2.50 6.33
C PRO A 16 -16.99 -2.99 7.37
N LEU A 17 -16.57 -2.07 8.24
CA LEU A 17 -15.70 -2.33 9.39
C LEU A 17 -16.48 -2.04 10.69
N PRO A 18 -17.36 -2.96 11.12
CA PRO A 18 -18.19 -2.77 12.32
C PRO A 18 -17.33 -2.70 13.58
N VAL A 19 -17.35 -1.53 14.24
CA VAL A 19 -16.55 -1.23 15.44
C VAL A 19 -16.83 -2.23 16.57
N ASN A 20 -18.09 -2.58 16.79
CA ASN A 20 -18.51 -3.52 17.84
C ASN A 20 -17.95 -4.93 17.61
N ALA A 21 -18.01 -5.44 16.38
CA ALA A 21 -17.48 -6.76 16.06
C ALA A 21 -15.95 -6.79 16.18
N ILE A 22 -15.26 -5.77 15.66
CA ILE A 22 -13.80 -5.66 15.77
C ILE A 22 -13.37 -5.55 17.24
N ALA A 23 -14.09 -4.78 18.07
CA ALA A 23 -13.84 -4.69 19.50
C ALA A 23 -14.00 -6.04 20.21
N GLY A 24 -15.06 -6.78 19.89
CA GLY A 24 -15.30 -8.13 20.40
C GLY A 24 -14.21 -9.12 20.01
N GLU A 25 -13.80 -9.14 18.73
CA GLU A 25 -12.72 -9.99 18.22
C GLU A 25 -11.37 -9.70 18.87
N LEU A 26 -11.11 -8.43 19.19
CA LEU A 26 -9.83 -7.99 19.78
C LEU A 26 -9.83 -8.01 21.30
N GLY A 27 -10.97 -8.28 21.97
CA GLY A 27 -11.07 -8.26 23.43
C GLY A 27 -10.84 -6.88 24.05
N VAL A 28 -11.14 -5.81 23.33
CA VAL A 28 -10.95 -4.41 23.79
C VAL A 28 -12.25 -3.62 23.73
N SER A 29 -12.28 -2.44 24.35
CA SER A 29 -13.44 -1.54 24.24
C SER A 29 -13.53 -0.89 22.84
N GLN A 30 -14.69 -0.29 22.53
CA GLN A 30 -14.90 0.34 21.22
C GLN A 30 -14.04 1.60 21.00
N THR A 31 -13.66 2.33 22.05
CA THR A 31 -12.89 3.58 21.96
C THR A 31 -11.54 3.40 21.25
N PRO A 32 -10.63 2.50 21.68
CA PRO A 32 -9.35 2.30 20.99
C PRO A 32 -9.53 1.77 19.57
N VAL A 33 -10.62 1.05 19.28
CA VAL A 33 -10.95 0.61 17.92
C VAL A 33 -11.34 1.79 17.04
N ARG A 34 -12.19 2.71 17.54
CA ARG A 34 -12.55 3.94 16.81
C ARG A 34 -11.34 4.81 16.53
N GLU A 35 -10.43 4.96 17.49
CA GLU A 35 -9.19 5.72 17.30
C GLU A 35 -8.27 5.07 16.25
N ALA A 36 -8.14 3.75 16.29
CA ALA A 36 -7.36 3.02 15.30
C ALA A 36 -7.96 3.15 13.89
N LEU A 37 -9.29 3.04 13.77
CA LEU A 37 -10.00 3.20 12.50
C LEU A 37 -9.93 4.65 12.01
N ALA A 38 -10.11 5.64 12.87
CA ALA A 38 -9.97 7.06 12.52
C ALA A 38 -8.58 7.36 11.95
N ARG A 39 -7.54 6.80 12.56
CA ARG A 39 -6.16 6.92 12.08
C ARG A 39 -5.94 6.23 10.72
N LEU A 40 -6.46 5.02 10.53
CA LEU A 40 -6.40 4.34 9.23
C LEU A 40 -7.19 5.08 8.13
N ALA A 41 -8.31 5.71 8.50
CA ALA A 41 -9.09 6.56 7.59
C ALA A 41 -8.31 7.82 7.23
N GLY A 42 -7.69 8.47 8.22
CA GLY A 42 -6.77 9.58 8.02
C GLY A 42 -5.56 9.22 7.18
N GLU A 43 -5.14 7.95 7.16
CA GLU A 43 -4.10 7.39 6.28
C GLU A 43 -4.61 7.02 4.88
N GLY A 44 -5.92 7.04 4.64
CA GLY A 44 -6.55 6.62 3.38
C GLY A 44 -6.53 5.11 3.13
N MET A 45 -6.29 4.28 4.16
CA MET A 45 -6.38 2.83 4.05
C MET A 45 -7.82 2.31 4.11
N ILE A 46 -8.69 3.09 4.76
CA ILE A 46 -10.14 2.86 4.86
C ILE A 46 -10.84 4.22 4.69
N THR A 47 -12.16 4.22 4.57
CA THR A 47 -12.96 5.44 4.48
C THR A 47 -13.95 5.56 5.63
N HIS A 48 -14.24 6.79 6.03
CA HIS A 48 -15.29 7.11 6.98
C HIS A 48 -16.55 7.56 6.23
N THR A 49 -17.64 6.88 6.48
CA THR A 49 -18.95 7.09 5.85
C THR A 49 -19.98 7.48 6.90
N ARG A 50 -21.19 7.86 6.47
CA ARG A 50 -22.32 8.10 7.39
C ARG A 50 -22.69 6.86 8.22
N ALA A 51 -22.39 5.66 7.73
CA ALA A 51 -22.68 4.39 8.40
C ALA A 51 -21.52 3.89 9.29
N GLY A 52 -20.43 4.66 9.42
CA GLY A 52 -19.20 4.26 10.12
C GLY A 52 -18.05 4.00 9.14
N TYR A 53 -17.18 3.04 9.43
CA TYR A 53 -15.98 2.79 8.63
C TYR A 53 -16.20 1.70 7.58
N ALA A 54 -15.57 1.86 6.42
CA ALA A 54 -15.61 0.88 5.34
C ALA A 54 -14.26 0.83 4.60
N GLY A 55 -14.01 -0.24 3.85
CA GLY A 55 -12.88 -0.31 2.94
C GLY A 55 -12.91 0.80 1.89
N VAL A 56 -11.74 1.28 1.46
CA VAL A 56 -11.68 2.15 0.27
C VAL A 56 -12.12 1.35 -0.95
N VAL A 57 -12.96 1.95 -1.79
CA VAL A 57 -13.32 1.42 -3.10
C VAL A 57 -12.30 1.93 -4.09
N HIS A 58 -11.64 1.00 -4.78
CA HIS A 58 -10.74 1.33 -5.87
C HIS A 58 -11.34 0.84 -7.17
N ASP A 59 -10.98 1.53 -8.24
CA ASP A 59 -11.08 1.06 -9.62
C ASP A 59 -9.67 1.00 -10.24
N ALA A 60 -9.60 0.58 -11.50
CA ALA A 60 -8.32 0.49 -12.20
C ALA A 60 -7.62 1.86 -12.34
N GLU A 61 -8.37 2.95 -12.48
CA GLU A 61 -7.83 4.29 -12.70
C GLU A 61 -7.24 4.88 -11.41
N SER A 62 -8.00 4.86 -10.32
CA SER A 62 -7.53 5.27 -8.99
C SER A 62 -6.33 4.44 -8.52
N LEU A 63 -6.32 3.13 -8.77
CA LEU A 63 -5.18 2.28 -8.48
C LEU A 63 -3.95 2.64 -9.34
N ALA A 64 -4.15 2.96 -10.63
CA ALA A 64 -3.07 3.46 -11.49
C ALA A 64 -2.51 4.79 -10.97
N GLY A 65 -3.37 5.69 -10.49
CA GLY A 65 -2.99 6.95 -9.84
C GLY A 65 -2.12 6.73 -8.61
N LEU A 66 -2.48 5.79 -7.73
CA LEU A 66 -1.68 5.43 -6.56
C LEU A 66 -0.30 4.89 -6.93
N TYR A 67 -0.20 4.04 -7.95
CA TYR A 67 1.10 3.59 -8.46
C TYR A 67 1.92 4.72 -9.08
N GLY A 68 1.28 5.63 -9.82
CA GLY A 68 1.92 6.83 -10.36
C GLY A 68 2.52 7.70 -9.25
N LEU A 69 1.73 7.96 -8.20
CA LEU A 69 2.18 8.70 -7.02
C LEU A 69 3.34 7.99 -6.30
N ALA A 70 3.25 6.67 -6.11
CA ALA A 70 4.33 5.89 -5.52
C ALA A 70 5.64 6.00 -6.31
N GLY A 71 5.57 5.98 -7.64
CA GLY A 71 6.73 6.18 -8.52
C GLY A 71 7.36 7.57 -8.38
N LEU A 72 6.54 8.62 -8.33
CA LEU A 72 7.01 9.99 -8.13
C LEU A 72 7.70 10.16 -6.78
N LEU A 73 7.06 9.69 -5.70
CA LEU A 73 7.61 9.78 -4.35
C LEU A 73 8.90 8.96 -4.18
N SER A 74 8.96 7.76 -4.78
CA SER A 74 10.16 6.92 -4.77
C SER A 74 11.35 7.60 -5.45
N LEU A 75 11.10 8.29 -6.56
CA LEU A 75 12.14 9.06 -7.24
C LEU A 75 12.62 10.26 -6.39
N GLN A 76 11.70 10.95 -5.71
CA GLN A 76 12.07 12.05 -4.82
C GLN A 76 12.87 11.59 -3.62
N LEU A 77 12.55 10.42 -3.04
CA LEU A 77 13.37 9.80 -2.00
C LEU A 77 14.80 9.56 -2.50
N PHE A 78 14.92 8.88 -3.65
CA PHE A 78 16.22 8.55 -4.21
C PHE A 78 17.08 9.79 -4.50
N ARG A 79 16.48 10.87 -5.02
CA ARG A 79 17.20 12.13 -5.32
C ARG A 79 17.74 12.84 -4.09
N ARG A 80 17.22 12.55 -2.90
CA ARG A 80 17.58 13.23 -1.65
C ARG A 80 18.52 12.41 -0.76
N VAL A 81 18.73 11.14 -1.09
CA VAL A 81 19.61 10.24 -0.35
C VAL A 81 20.89 10.04 -1.14
N THR A 82 22.03 10.27 -0.50
CA THR A 82 23.37 10.16 -1.11
C THR A 82 24.17 8.96 -0.60
N GLY A 83 23.56 8.12 0.25
CA GLY A 83 24.20 6.95 0.86
C GLY A 83 24.00 5.64 0.08
N PRO A 84 24.74 4.58 0.44
CA PRO A 84 24.55 3.26 -0.13
C PRO A 84 23.18 2.71 0.25
N VAL A 85 22.53 2.06 -0.71
CA VAL A 85 21.26 1.35 -0.53
C VAL A 85 21.53 -0.15 -0.65
N SER A 86 21.58 -0.84 0.48
CA SER A 86 21.65 -2.30 0.52
C SER A 86 20.24 -2.87 0.69
N ALA A 87 19.72 -3.49 -0.35
CA ALA A 87 18.37 -4.07 -0.36
C ALA A 87 18.30 -5.20 -1.39
N GLY A 88 17.47 -6.22 -1.11
CA GLY A 88 17.18 -7.32 -2.05
C GLY A 88 15.84 -7.15 -2.78
N THR A 89 15.02 -6.18 -2.38
CA THR A 89 13.70 -5.94 -2.98
C THR A 89 13.38 -4.44 -3.06
N PRO A 90 12.43 -4.04 -3.93
CA PRO A 90 11.97 -2.65 -4.03
C PRO A 90 11.44 -2.09 -2.70
N LEU A 91 10.68 -2.88 -1.95
CA LEU A 91 10.14 -2.44 -0.65
C LEU A 91 11.24 -2.26 0.40
N GLN A 92 12.22 -3.15 0.45
CA GLN A 92 13.37 -3.00 1.35
C GLN A 92 14.18 -1.74 1.02
N ALA A 93 14.43 -1.47 -0.26
CA ALA A 93 15.14 -0.26 -0.69
C ALA A 93 14.39 1.01 -0.30
N LEU A 94 13.07 1.05 -0.49
CA LEU A 94 12.25 2.18 -0.04
C LEU A 94 12.25 2.34 1.49
N GLY A 95 12.35 1.24 2.24
CA GLY A 95 12.55 1.26 3.69
C GLY A 95 13.83 1.98 4.07
N VAL A 96 14.97 1.54 3.51
CA VAL A 96 16.29 2.17 3.75
C VAL A 96 16.28 3.64 3.36
N LEU A 97 15.75 3.98 2.18
CA LEU A 97 15.69 5.36 1.69
C LEU A 97 14.84 6.27 2.60
N ARG A 98 13.75 5.75 3.16
CA ARG A 98 12.89 6.50 4.08
C ARG A 98 13.55 6.76 5.44
N GLU A 99 14.43 5.88 5.88
CA GLU A 99 15.19 6.05 7.12
C GLU A 99 16.34 7.04 6.95
N GLN A 100 16.93 7.10 5.74
CA GLN A 100 18.06 7.97 5.43
C GLN A 100 17.65 9.40 5.02
N VAL A 101 16.40 9.63 4.60
CA VAL A 101 15.96 10.95 4.15
C VAL A 101 15.72 11.90 5.33
N ASP A 102 16.29 13.10 5.29
CA ASP A 102 16.06 14.15 6.30
C ASP A 102 14.69 14.85 6.16
N ASN A 103 13.84 14.39 5.23
CA ASN A 103 12.50 14.95 5.02
C ASN A 103 11.42 14.00 5.57
N ARG A 104 11.02 14.26 6.80
CA ARG A 104 9.99 13.46 7.50
C ARG A 104 8.64 13.44 6.79
N VAL A 105 8.25 14.55 6.14
CA VAL A 105 6.98 14.64 5.40
C VAL A 105 7.02 13.70 4.19
N LEU A 106 8.10 13.73 3.41
CA LEU A 106 8.29 12.82 2.28
C LEU A 106 8.31 11.36 2.73
N ALA A 107 9.04 11.04 3.80
CA ALA A 107 9.06 9.69 4.35
C ALA A 107 7.66 9.21 4.78
N ALA A 108 6.87 10.08 5.42
CA ALA A 108 5.50 9.78 5.83
C ALA A 108 4.58 9.55 4.63
N GLU A 109 4.65 10.39 3.59
CA GLU A 109 3.80 10.24 2.40
C GLU A 109 4.16 9.01 1.57
N VAL A 110 5.44 8.65 1.48
CA VAL A 110 5.83 7.36 0.89
C VAL A 110 5.25 6.21 1.71
N THR A 111 5.35 6.28 3.03
CA THR A 111 4.78 5.25 3.94
C THR A 111 3.28 5.09 3.71
N ARG A 112 2.56 6.20 3.64
CA ARG A 112 1.12 6.24 3.43
C ARG A 112 0.72 5.57 2.11
N VAL A 113 1.35 5.96 1.01
CA VAL A 113 1.04 5.40 -0.32
C VAL A 113 1.41 3.91 -0.39
N LEU A 114 2.54 3.51 0.18
CA LEU A 114 2.91 2.09 0.24
C LEU A 114 1.92 1.28 1.08
N ASN A 115 1.42 1.82 2.18
CA ASN A 115 0.40 1.17 2.99
C ASN A 115 -0.93 1.02 2.24
N GLN A 116 -1.34 2.01 1.45
CA GLN A 116 -2.54 1.93 0.60
C GLN A 116 -2.40 0.87 -0.49
N LEU A 117 -1.20 0.68 -1.04
CA LEU A 117 -0.91 -0.34 -2.05
C LEU A 117 -0.69 -1.74 -1.47
N ALA A 118 -0.30 -1.86 -0.19
CA ALA A 118 0.05 -3.14 0.44
C ALA A 118 -1.04 -4.23 0.33
N PRO A 119 -2.36 -3.94 0.46
CA PRO A 119 -3.42 -4.92 0.22
C PRO A 119 -3.41 -5.53 -1.19
N PHE A 120 -2.80 -4.88 -2.18
CA PHE A 120 -2.74 -5.38 -3.56
C PHE A 120 -1.51 -6.26 -3.84
N ALA A 121 -0.61 -6.48 -2.87
CA ALA A 121 0.65 -7.20 -3.09
C ALA A 121 0.46 -8.62 -3.63
N VAL A 122 -0.52 -9.37 -3.14
CA VAL A 122 -0.84 -10.72 -3.65
C VAL A 122 -1.34 -10.63 -5.09
N ALA A 123 -2.20 -9.66 -5.39
CA ALA A 123 -2.74 -9.45 -6.72
C ALA A 123 -1.66 -9.01 -7.72
N GLU A 124 -0.68 -8.22 -7.29
CA GLU A 124 0.51 -7.90 -8.08
C GLU A 124 1.27 -9.16 -8.47
N ALA A 125 1.53 -10.06 -7.52
CA ALA A 125 2.26 -11.31 -7.77
C ALA A 125 1.54 -12.24 -8.76
N ILE A 126 0.20 -12.19 -8.81
CA ILE A 126 -0.61 -12.94 -9.77
C ILE A 126 -0.60 -12.26 -11.15
N ALA A 127 -0.78 -10.94 -11.19
CA ALA A 127 -0.99 -10.20 -12.44
C ALA A 127 0.30 -9.84 -13.18
N LEU A 128 1.44 -9.90 -12.50
CA LEU A 128 2.74 -9.45 -12.99
C LEU A 128 3.79 -10.56 -12.88
N SER A 129 4.54 -10.77 -13.95
CA SER A 129 5.80 -11.53 -13.87
C SER A 129 6.83 -10.85 -12.97
N ALA A 130 7.68 -11.65 -12.33
CA ALA A 130 8.80 -11.18 -11.53
C ALA A 130 9.74 -10.27 -12.35
N GLU A 131 10.25 -9.22 -11.72
CA GLU A 131 11.25 -8.32 -12.28
C GLU A 131 12.59 -8.52 -11.57
N ARG A 132 13.68 -8.48 -12.32
CA ARG A 132 15.02 -8.57 -11.76
C ARG A 132 15.35 -7.28 -11.01
N TRP A 133 15.73 -7.43 -9.75
CA TRP A 133 16.24 -6.35 -8.92
C TRP A 133 17.61 -5.86 -9.46
N PRO A 134 17.83 -4.54 -9.63
CA PRO A 134 19.12 -4.03 -10.08
C PRO A 134 20.17 -4.22 -8.99
N VAL A 135 21.40 -4.50 -9.42
CA VAL A 135 22.55 -4.65 -8.49
C VAL A 135 23.24 -3.32 -8.19
N ALA A 136 23.04 -2.30 -9.04
CA ALA A 136 23.75 -1.03 -8.94
C ALA A 136 22.82 0.12 -8.50
N ALA A 137 23.29 0.93 -7.54
CA ALA A 137 22.51 2.03 -6.97
C ALA A 137 22.08 3.08 -8.01
N HIS A 138 22.92 3.37 -9.00
CA HIS A 138 22.62 4.36 -10.05
C HIS A 138 21.44 3.94 -10.95
N GLU A 139 21.12 2.65 -11.01
CA GLU A 139 19.98 2.14 -11.79
C GLU A 139 18.64 2.27 -11.05
N LEU A 140 18.65 2.49 -9.73
CA LEU A 140 17.45 2.47 -8.89
C LEU A 140 16.39 3.48 -9.34
N ALA A 141 16.80 4.70 -9.71
CA ALA A 141 15.87 5.71 -10.21
C ALA A 141 15.15 5.28 -11.50
N ALA A 142 15.89 4.67 -12.44
CA ALA A 142 15.31 4.17 -13.68
C ALA A 142 14.45 2.92 -13.43
N PHE A 143 14.89 2.05 -12.52
CA PHE A 143 14.15 0.89 -12.08
C PHE A 143 12.80 1.28 -11.45
N PHE A 144 12.76 2.14 -10.44
CA PHE A 144 11.50 2.54 -9.78
C PHE A 144 10.51 3.20 -10.74
N ARG A 145 11.00 4.03 -11.68
CA ARG A 145 10.16 4.60 -12.74
C ARG A 145 9.50 3.50 -13.58
N ARG A 146 10.26 2.52 -14.08
CA ARG A 146 9.71 1.41 -14.87
C ARG A 146 8.80 0.50 -14.04
N TYR A 147 9.21 0.18 -12.82
CA TYR A 147 8.52 -0.68 -11.87
C TYR A 147 7.11 -0.18 -11.56
N TYR A 148 6.96 1.11 -11.27
CA TYR A 148 5.66 1.71 -10.99
C TYR A 148 4.87 2.06 -12.26
N ALA A 149 5.53 2.45 -13.36
CA ALA A 149 4.84 2.66 -14.64
C ALA A 149 4.22 1.35 -15.19
N ARG A 150 4.87 0.20 -14.97
CA ARG A 150 4.30 -1.10 -15.33
C ARG A 150 3.07 -1.42 -14.49
N ARG A 151 3.13 -1.21 -13.16
CA ARG A 151 1.99 -1.41 -12.26
C ARG A 151 0.81 -0.51 -12.61
N ALA A 152 1.06 0.77 -12.90
CA ALA A 152 0.04 1.70 -13.34
C ALA A 152 -0.64 1.23 -14.64
N ARG A 153 0.13 0.82 -15.66
CA ARG A 153 -0.43 0.28 -16.92
C ARG A 153 -1.18 -1.05 -16.74
N ARG A 154 -0.83 -1.83 -15.70
CA ARG A 154 -1.42 -3.14 -15.40
C ARG A 154 -2.44 -3.07 -14.26
N SER A 155 -2.86 -1.87 -13.85
CA SER A 155 -3.76 -1.67 -12.71
C SER A 155 -5.07 -2.43 -12.88
N GLY A 156 -5.64 -2.49 -14.09
CA GLY A 156 -6.84 -3.29 -14.37
C GLY A 156 -6.65 -4.78 -14.10
N ALA A 157 -5.52 -5.36 -14.53
CA ALA A 157 -5.23 -6.77 -14.28
C ALA A 157 -4.97 -7.05 -12.79
N ILE A 158 -4.25 -6.15 -12.10
CA ILE A 158 -4.02 -6.23 -10.65
C ILE A 158 -5.35 -6.13 -9.91
N PHE A 159 -6.22 -5.19 -10.29
CA PHE A 159 -7.53 -5.02 -9.69
C PHE A 159 -8.41 -6.27 -9.86
N THR A 160 -8.50 -6.82 -11.06
CA THR A 160 -9.24 -8.07 -11.32
C THR A 160 -8.70 -9.24 -10.50
N ALA A 161 -7.38 -9.39 -10.40
CA ALA A 161 -6.76 -10.41 -9.56
C ALA A 161 -7.08 -10.20 -8.07
N ALA A 162 -7.11 -8.95 -7.60
CA ALA A 162 -7.44 -8.62 -6.21
C ALA A 162 -8.89 -8.97 -5.86
N LEU A 163 -9.84 -8.68 -6.76
CA LEU A 163 -11.24 -9.06 -6.57
C LEU A 163 -11.40 -10.59 -6.50
N THR A 164 -10.71 -11.31 -7.39
CA THR A 164 -10.75 -12.78 -7.42
C THR A 164 -10.18 -13.39 -6.15
N ALA A 165 -9.08 -12.83 -5.63
CA ALA A 165 -8.45 -13.28 -4.39
C ALA A 165 -9.33 -12.99 -3.15
N SER A 166 -9.94 -11.81 -3.09
CA SER A 166 -10.81 -11.42 -1.96
C SER A 166 -12.11 -12.24 -1.91
N ILE A 167 -12.65 -12.68 -3.05
CA ILE A 167 -13.80 -13.60 -3.09
C ILE A 167 -13.41 -14.96 -2.49
N ARG A 168 -12.25 -15.51 -2.86
CA ARG A 168 -11.80 -16.82 -2.37
C ARG A 168 -11.45 -16.82 -0.88
N SER A 169 -11.04 -15.70 -0.30
CA SER A 169 -10.71 -15.62 1.13
C SER A 169 -11.92 -15.44 2.05
N ARG A 170 -13.12 -15.21 1.49
CA ARG A 170 -14.39 -15.07 2.22
C ARG A 170 -15.27 -16.33 2.17
N LEU A 171 -14.86 -17.34 1.39
CA LEU A 171 -15.42 -18.70 1.35
C LEU A 171 -14.58 -19.62 2.24
#